data_AF-M7AYK1-F1
#
_entry.id   AF-M7AYK1-F1
#
_cell.length_a   1.000
_cell.length_b   1.000
_cell.length_c   1.000
_cell.angle_alpha   90.00
_cell.angle_beta   90.00
_cell.angle_gamma   90.00
#
_symmetry.space_group_name_H-M   'P 1'
#
loop_
_entity.id
_entity.type
_entity.pdbx_description
1 polymer ?
#
loop_
_entity_poly.entity_id
_entity_poly.type
_entity_poly.pdbx_seq_one_letter_code
_entity_poly.pdbx_strand_id
1 'polypeptide(L)'
;MTNIQDYHMNNKGWCNIAYNFLIGEDGKVYEGRGWHTEGAHTYGFNDISLGIAFIGDFTGRSPNAAAWKALKHLLHFAVENGYLSSNYLLMAHGDVSNTLSPGQPIRKTLKKWPHYKH
;
A
#
# COMPACT_ATOMS: atom_id res chain seq x y z
N MET A 1 -4.33 6.18 18.97
CA MET A 1 -4.15 5.45 17.70
C MET A 1 -2.73 4.88 17.71
N THR A 2 -2.51 3.82 18.49
CA THR A 2 -1.18 3.37 18.89
C THR A 2 -1.19 1.85 18.80
N ASN A 3 -0.96 1.30 17.60
CA ASN A 3 -0.88 -0.16 17.45
C ASN A 3 -0.17 -0.58 16.16
N ILE A 4 -0.32 0.18 15.07
CA ILE A 4 0.38 -0.13 13.80
C ILE A 4 1.85 0.29 13.86
N GLN A 5 2.13 1.44 14.45
CA GLN A 5 3.50 1.93 14.63
C GLN A 5 4.27 1.03 15.59
N ASP A 6 3.67 0.68 16.74
CA ASP A 6 4.28 -0.21 17.73
C ASP A 6 4.54 -1.62 17.19
N TYR A 7 3.62 -2.19 16.39
CA TYR A 7 3.85 -3.50 15.78
C TYR A 7 5.00 -3.49 14.76
N HIS A 8 5.13 -2.43 13.95
CA HIS A 8 6.21 -2.31 12.97
C HIS A 8 7.56 -1.97 13.64
N MET A 9 7.56 -1.14 14.68
CA MET A 9 8.76 -0.75 15.40
C MET A 9 9.29 -1.87 16.30
N ASN A 10 8.42 -2.59 17.03
CA ASN A 10 8.85 -3.53 18.06
C ASN A 10 9.14 -4.95 17.53
N ASN A 11 8.47 -5.42 16.48
CA ASN A 11 8.63 -6.80 16.00
C ASN A 11 9.52 -6.97 14.76
N LYS A 12 9.80 -5.90 14.01
CA LYS A 12 10.61 -5.97 12.78
C LYS A 12 11.88 -5.10 12.77
N GLY A 13 12.12 -4.32 13.83
CA GLY A 13 13.32 -3.48 13.96
C GLY A 13 13.38 -2.32 12.95
N TRP A 14 12.23 -1.90 12.41
CA TRP A 14 12.15 -0.77 11.49
C TRP A 14 11.88 0.50 12.30
N CYS A 15 12.74 1.52 12.19
CA CYS A 15 12.65 2.74 13.00
C CYS A 15 11.34 3.54 12.84
N ASN A 16 10.47 3.21 11.87
CA ASN A 16 9.16 3.85 11.70
C ASN A 16 8.23 3.00 10.79
N ILE A 17 6.94 3.37 10.70
CA ILE A 17 6.02 2.88 9.67
C ILE A 17 6.63 3.19 8.30
N ALA A 18 6.84 2.16 7.47
CA ALA A 18 7.47 2.30 6.17
C ALA A 18 6.52 2.80 5.07
N TYR A 19 5.21 2.57 5.24
CA TYR A 19 4.18 2.87 4.24
C TYR A 19 3.56 4.26 4.46
N ASN A 20 3.15 4.91 3.38
CA ASN A 20 2.38 6.16 3.42
C ASN A 20 0.99 5.91 4.02
N PHE A 21 0.34 4.81 3.61
CA PHE A 21 -0.98 4.42 4.08
C PHE A 21 -1.07 2.92 4.35
N LEU A 22 -1.94 2.57 5.29
CA LEU A 22 -2.33 1.19 5.54
C LEU A 22 -3.84 1.03 5.43
N ILE A 23 -4.30 -0.13 4.99
CA ILE A 23 -5.72 -0.42 4.82
C ILE A 23 -6.09 -1.67 5.61
N GLY A 24 -7.03 -1.52 6.54
CA GLY A 24 -7.58 -2.63 7.30
C GLY A 24 -8.73 -3.33 6.57
N GLU A 25 -8.98 -4.59 6.93
CA GLU A 25 -10.20 -5.32 6.53
C GLU A 25 -11.47 -4.77 7.20
N ASP A 26 -11.35 -3.82 8.12
CA ASP A 26 -12.45 -2.99 8.60
C ASP A 26 -12.87 -1.89 7.59
N GLY A 27 -12.19 -1.80 6.44
CA GLY A 27 -12.46 -0.83 5.38
C GLY A 27 -11.96 0.58 5.69
N LYS A 28 -11.11 0.74 6.71
CA LYS A 28 -10.50 2.04 7.05
C LYS A 28 -9.12 2.18 6.46
N VAL A 29 -8.80 3.41 6.08
CA VAL A 29 -7.44 3.84 5.74
C VAL A 29 -6.80 4.45 6.97
N TYR A 30 -5.61 3.97 7.30
CA TYR A 30 -4.78 4.44 8.39
C TYR A 30 -3.61 5.19 7.79
N GLU A 31 -3.44 6.45 8.21
CA GLU A 31 -2.30 7.25 7.78
C GLU A 31 -1.02 6.76 8.48
N GLY A 32 0.00 6.47 7.66
CA GLY A 32 1.36 6.20 8.11
C GLY A 32 2.18 7.47 7.96
N ARG A 33 3.03 7.51 6.93
CA ARG A 33 3.83 8.70 6.59
C ARG A 33 3.05 9.81 5.90
N GLY A 34 1.84 9.51 5.42
CA GLY A 34 0.97 10.48 4.77
C GLY A 34 1.43 10.86 3.36
N TRP A 35 0.90 11.97 2.84
CA TRP A 35 1.02 12.36 1.43
C TRP A 35 2.36 12.99 1.05
N HIS A 36 2.98 13.74 1.96
CA HIS A 36 4.11 14.61 1.66
C HIS A 36 5.46 14.11 2.19
N THR A 37 5.44 12.96 2.88
CA THR A 37 6.64 12.40 3.48
C THR A 37 7.08 11.18 2.69
N GLU A 38 8.36 11.14 2.36
CA GLU A 38 8.99 10.00 1.70
C GLU A 38 8.79 8.70 2.49
N GLY A 39 8.39 7.65 1.78
CA GLY A 39 8.24 6.30 2.30
C GLY A 39 9.56 5.63 2.69
N ALA A 40 9.48 4.42 3.24
CA ALA A 40 10.63 3.52 3.39
C ALA A 40 10.25 2.08 3.03
N HIS A 41 9.33 1.93 2.07
CA HIS A 41 8.66 0.67 1.76
C HIS A 41 9.27 -0.08 0.58
N THR A 42 9.90 0.61 -0.37
CA THR A 42 10.40 0.02 -1.63
C THR A 42 11.64 0.77 -2.11
N TYR A 43 12.79 0.11 -2.06
CA TYR A 43 14.06 0.69 -2.46
C TYR A 43 14.03 1.17 -3.92
N GLY A 44 14.46 2.42 -4.17
CA GLY A 44 14.42 3.06 -5.49
C GLY A 44 13.07 3.63 -5.92
N PHE A 45 12.03 3.53 -5.07
CA PHE A 45 10.69 4.07 -5.36
C PHE A 45 10.12 4.94 -4.24
N ASN A 46 10.79 5.05 -3.09
CA ASN A 46 10.27 5.73 -1.90
C ASN A 46 9.98 7.22 -2.12
N ASP A 47 10.75 7.89 -2.99
CA ASP A 47 10.72 9.31 -3.31
C ASP A 47 9.77 9.68 -4.45
N ILE A 48 9.39 8.69 -5.27
CA ILE A 48 8.54 8.88 -6.46
C ILE A 48 7.19 8.17 -6.39
N SER A 49 6.85 7.54 -5.25
CA SER A 49 5.62 6.75 -5.13
C SER A 49 4.98 6.84 -3.75
N LEU A 50 3.70 6.46 -3.69
CA LEU A 50 2.95 6.26 -2.45
C LEU A 50 2.92 4.78 -2.10
N GLY A 51 3.51 4.39 -0.98
CA GLY A 51 3.44 3.04 -0.44
C GLY A 51 2.13 2.79 0.29
N ILE A 52 1.34 1.83 -0.19
CA ILE A 52 0.09 1.42 0.44
C ILE A 52 0.17 -0.06 0.80
N ALA A 53 -0.11 -0.41 2.06
CA ALA A 53 -0.12 -1.78 2.55
C ALA A 53 -1.50 -2.21 3.05
N PHE A 54 -1.91 -3.44 2.78
CA PHE A 54 -3.03 -4.04 3.49
C PHE A 54 -2.54 -4.62 4.83
N ILE A 55 -3.28 -4.37 5.91
CA ILE A 55 -2.96 -4.89 7.24
C ILE A 55 -3.36 -6.37 7.29
N GLY A 56 -2.38 -7.26 7.23
CA GLY A 56 -2.59 -8.71 7.33
C GLY A 56 -1.63 -9.53 6.46
N ASP A 57 -1.82 -10.84 6.46
CA ASP A 57 -1.15 -11.77 5.54
C ASP A 57 -2.14 -12.21 4.46
N PHE A 58 -1.78 -11.91 3.21
CA PHE A 58 -2.57 -12.18 2.00
C PHE A 58 -1.82 -13.07 1.00
N THR A 59 -0.84 -13.85 1.47
CA THR A 59 -0.12 -14.82 0.64
C THR A 59 -1.05 -15.91 0.08
N GLY A 60 -2.02 -16.37 0.88
CA GLY A 60 -2.97 -17.42 0.53
C GLY A 60 -4.42 -16.98 0.25
N ARG A 61 -4.77 -15.73 0.54
CA ARG A 61 -6.14 -15.20 0.38
C ARG A 61 -6.16 -13.74 -0.09
N SER A 62 -7.29 -13.30 -0.63
CA SER A 62 -7.51 -11.89 -0.98
C SER A 62 -7.99 -11.09 0.25
N PRO A 63 -7.70 -9.78 0.33
CA PRO A 63 -8.42 -8.87 1.21
C PRO A 63 -9.92 -8.89 0.94
N ASN A 64 -10.71 -8.62 1.98
CA ASN A 64 -12.15 -8.51 1.84
C ASN A 64 -12.59 -7.30 0.99
N ALA A 65 -13.88 -7.26 0.64
CA ALA A 65 -14.44 -6.22 -0.22
C ALA A 65 -14.30 -4.80 0.36
N ALA A 66 -14.33 -4.66 1.68
CA ALA A 66 -14.21 -3.36 2.36
C ALA A 66 -12.81 -2.77 2.16
N ALA A 67 -11.77 -3.58 2.33
CA ALA A 67 -10.38 -3.17 2.08
C ALA A 67 -10.16 -2.76 0.62
N TRP A 68 -10.69 -3.53 -0.34
CA TRP A 68 -10.59 -3.18 -1.76
C TRP A 68 -11.31 -1.87 -2.10
N LYS A 69 -12.49 -1.64 -1.50
CA LYS A 69 -13.23 -0.38 -1.67
C LYS A 69 -12.44 0.80 -1.10
N ALA A 70 -11.83 0.64 0.07
CA ALA A 70 -10.98 1.65 0.68
C ALA A 70 -9.77 2.00 -0.21
N LEU A 71 -9.10 1.01 -0.80
CA LEU A 71 -8.00 1.26 -1.73
C LEU A 71 -8.44 2.08 -2.95
N LYS A 72 -9.56 1.71 -3.57
CA LYS A 72 -10.08 2.45 -4.73
C LYS A 72 -10.43 3.90 -4.38
N HIS A 73 -11.08 4.12 -3.24
CA HIS A 73 -11.41 5.46 -2.77
C HIS A 73 -10.15 6.28 -2.48
N LEU A 74 -9.13 5.66 -1.87
CA LEU A 74 -7.88 6.32 -1.57
C LEU A 74 -7.16 6.77 -2.85
N LEU A 75 -7.07 5.90 -3.87
CA LEU A 75 -6.46 6.23 -5.15
C LEU A 75 -7.22 7.34 -5.88
N HIS A 76 -8.55 7.28 -5.88
CA HIS A 76 -9.38 8.32 -6.46
C HIS A 76 -9.16 9.67 -5.77
N PHE A 77 -9.23 9.70 -4.44
CA PHE A 77 -8.98 10.89 -3.64
C PHE A 77 -7.58 11.46 -3.90
N ALA A 78 -6.56 10.60 -4.00
CA ALA A 78 -5.19 11.02 -4.28
C ALA A 78 -5.07 11.72 -5.63
N VAL A 79 -5.75 11.21 -6.67
CA VAL A 79 -5.78 11.84 -8.00
C VAL A 79 -6.52 13.17 -7.98
N GLU A 80 -7.72 13.21 -7.39
CA GLU A 80 -8.54 14.44 -7.33
C GLU A 80 -7.85 15.59 -6.59
N ASN A 81 -7.06 15.28 -5.57
CA ASN A 81 -6.37 16.27 -4.76
C ASN A 81 -4.92 16.53 -5.23
N GLY A 82 -4.49 15.93 -6.35
CA GLY A 82 -3.17 16.15 -6.93
C GLY A 82 -2.00 15.49 -6.18
N TYR A 83 -2.27 14.58 -5.24
CA TYR A 83 -1.24 13.76 -4.58
C TYR A 83 -0.74 12.62 -5.48
N LEU A 84 -1.53 12.24 -6.48
CA LEU A 84 -1.19 11.20 -7.44
C LEU A 84 -1.52 11.71 -8.85
N SER A 85 -0.61 11.48 -9.81
CA SER A 85 -0.90 11.84 -11.20
C SER A 85 -2.09 11.05 -11.73
N SER A 86 -2.92 11.65 -12.60
CA SER A 86 -4.03 10.96 -13.25
C SER A 86 -3.58 9.79 -14.15
N ASN A 87 -2.30 9.78 -14.58
CA ASN A 87 -1.68 8.71 -15.36
C ASN A 87 -0.71 7.84 -14.54
N TYR A 88 -0.90 7.75 -13.22
CA TYR A 88 -0.03 6.98 -12.34
C TYR A 88 0.16 5.52 -12.79
N LEU A 89 1.25 4.92 -12.31
CA LEU A 89 1.53 3.51 -12.47
C LEU A 89 1.20 2.77 -11.18
N LEU A 90 0.41 1.71 -11.28
CA LEU A 90 0.10 0.81 -10.18
C LEU A 90 0.98 -0.43 -10.29
N MET A 91 1.74 -0.73 -9.24
CA MET A 91 2.66 -1.87 -9.21
C MET A 91 2.52 -2.61 -7.89
N ALA A 92 2.67 -3.94 -7.92
CA ALA A 92 2.82 -4.73 -6.70
C ALA A 92 4.28 -4.68 -6.24
N HIS A 93 4.53 -4.77 -4.93
CA HIS A 93 5.90 -4.71 -4.40
C HIS A 93 6.81 -5.79 -5.02
N GLY A 94 6.29 -7.01 -5.22
CA GLY A 94 6.99 -8.11 -5.90
C GLY A 94 7.20 -7.93 -7.41
N ASP A 95 6.70 -6.85 -8.03
CA ASP A 95 7.05 -6.50 -9.42
C ASP A 95 8.38 -5.74 -9.50
N VAL A 96 8.74 -5.01 -8.44
CA VAL A 96 9.92 -4.11 -8.40
C VAL A 96 10.96 -4.53 -7.35
N SER A 97 10.70 -5.59 -6.60
CA SER A 97 11.59 -6.10 -5.56
C SER A 97 11.44 -7.62 -5.43
N ASN A 98 12.50 -8.30 -4.97
CA ASN A 98 12.48 -9.74 -4.77
C ASN A 98 11.74 -10.11 -3.47
N THR A 99 10.41 -9.98 -3.47
CA THR A 99 9.55 -10.22 -2.31
C THR A 99 8.23 -10.88 -2.71
N LEU A 100 7.66 -11.67 -1.79
CA LEU A 100 6.33 -12.25 -1.96
C LEU A 100 5.20 -11.22 -1.77
N SER A 101 5.50 -10.07 -1.17
CA SER A 101 4.52 -8.98 -0.98
C SER A 101 3.99 -8.47 -2.32
N PRO A 102 2.69 -8.15 -2.44
CA PRO A 102 1.63 -8.19 -1.43
C PRO A 102 0.88 -9.54 -1.35
N GLY A 103 1.43 -10.61 -1.93
CA GLY A 103 0.77 -11.90 -2.06
C GLY A 103 0.18 -12.12 -3.45
N GLN A 104 0.17 -13.39 -3.89
CA GLN A 104 -0.30 -13.77 -5.22
C GLN A 104 -1.77 -13.41 -5.48
N PRO A 105 -2.72 -13.58 -4.54
CA PRO A 105 -4.12 -13.18 -4.74
C PRO A 105 -4.28 -11.68 -5.01
N ILE A 106 -3.55 -10.83 -4.28
CA ILE A 106 -3.56 -9.38 -4.48
C ILE A 106 -2.97 -9.04 -5.85
N ARG A 107 -1.80 -9.58 -6.18
CA ARG A 107 -1.14 -9.35 -7.47
C ARG A 107 -2.02 -9.77 -8.66
N LYS A 108 -2.68 -10.93 -8.57
CA LYS A 108 -3.64 -11.40 -9.59
C LYS A 108 -4.83 -10.45 -9.77
N THR A 109 -5.28 -9.80 -8.70
CA THR A 109 -6.37 -8.83 -8.75
C THR A 109 -5.90 -7.52 -9.37
N LEU A 110 -4.76 -6.99 -8.91
CA LEU A 110 -4.18 -5.75 -9.41
C LEU A 110 -3.85 -5.80 -10.90
N LYS A 111 -3.40 -6.97 -11.41
CA LYS A 111 -3.17 -7.20 -12.85
C LYS A 111 -4.37 -6.93 -13.76
N LYS A 112 -5.58 -6.89 -13.20
CA LYS A 112 -6.83 -6.63 -13.94
C LYS A 112 -7.25 -5.16 -13.86
N TRP A 113 -6.57 -4.34 -13.04
CA TRP A 113 -6.95 -2.96 -12.81
C TRP A 113 -6.36 -2.05 -13.89
N PRO A 114 -7.03 -0.93 -14.20
CA PRO A 114 -6.40 0.13 -14.97
C PRO A 114 -5.14 0.63 -14.23
N HIS A 115 -4.21 1.23 -14.97
CA HIS A 115 -2.92 1.72 -14.46
C HIS A 115 -1.92 0.64 -14.00
N TYR A 116 -2.31 -0.64 -13.94
CA TYR A 116 -1.37 -1.69 -13.56
C TYR A 116 -0.30 -1.88 -14.63
N LYS A 117 0.97 -1.76 -14.23
CA LYS A 117 2.11 -1.97 -15.11
C LYS A 117 2.82 -3.26 -14.73
N HIS A 118 2.92 -4.17 -15.72
CA HIS A 118 3.73 -5.39 -15.63
C HIS A 118 5.19 -5.13 -15.99
#